data_AF-A0A6L7CK69-F1
#
_entry.id   AF-A0A6L7CK69-F1
#
_cell.length_a   1.000
_cell.length_b   1.000
_cell.length_c   1.000
_cell.angle_alpha   90.00
_cell.angle_beta   90.00
_cell.angle_gamma   90.00
#
_symmetry.space_group_name_H-M   'P 1'
#
loop_
_entity.id
_entity.type
_entity.pdbx_description
1 polymer ?
#
loop_
_entity_poly.entity_id
_entity_poly.type
_entity_poly.pdbx_seq_one_letter_code
_entity_poly.pdbx_strand_id
1 'polypeptide(L)'
;GRYGQWLTGFSMMFLMYALTAAYISGAGELLASSISDWTGISMSATAGVLLFTFVAGGVVCVGTSLVDLFNRFLFSAKIIFLVVMLVLLLPHIHKVNLLTLPLQQGLALSAIPVIFTSFGFHGSVPSIVSYMDGNIRKLRWVFITGSAIPLVAYIFWQVATLGSIDSTTFMGLLANHAGLNGLLQALREMVASPHVELAVHLFADLALATSFLGVALGLF
;
A
#
# COMPACT_ATOMS: atom_id res chain seq x y z
N GLY A 1 0.93 -17.33 -28.86
CA GLY A 1 0.15 -17.08 -30.10
C GLY A 1 -0.60 -15.76 -30.01
N ARG A 2 -1.13 -15.24 -31.12
CA ARG A 2 -1.73 -13.89 -31.24
C ARG A 2 -2.88 -13.63 -30.26
N TYR A 3 -3.74 -14.62 -30.01
CA TYR A 3 -4.81 -14.53 -29.01
C TYR A 3 -4.29 -14.39 -27.57
N GLY A 4 -3.18 -15.05 -27.23
CA GLY A 4 -2.56 -14.93 -25.92
C GLY A 4 -1.96 -13.54 -25.67
N GLN A 5 -1.40 -12.89 -26.70
CA GLN A 5 -0.89 -11.53 -26.58
C GLN A 5 -2.01 -10.52 -26.27
N TRP A 6 -3.17 -10.66 -26.93
CA TRP A 6 -4.34 -9.83 -26.66
C TRP A 6 -4.89 -10.03 -25.25
N LEU A 7 -5.02 -11.29 -24.81
CA LEU A 7 -5.49 -11.60 -23.47
C LEU A 7 -4.54 -11.04 -22.40
N THR A 8 -3.22 -11.27 -22.54
CA THR A 8 -2.22 -10.75 -21.60
C THR A 8 -2.18 -9.22 -21.61
N GLY A 9 -2.22 -8.57 -22.78
CA GLY A 9 -2.24 -7.12 -22.89
C GLY A 9 -3.46 -6.50 -22.21
N PHE A 10 -4.65 -7.06 -22.47
CA PHE A 10 -5.88 -6.62 -21.83
C PHE A 10 -5.84 -6.82 -20.31
N SER A 11 -5.44 -8.00 -19.84
CA SER A 11 -5.33 -8.29 -18.40
C SER A 11 -4.34 -7.35 -17.70
N MET A 12 -3.21 -7.04 -18.33
CA MET A 12 -2.21 -6.13 -17.77
C MET A 12 -2.74 -4.70 -17.69
N MET A 13 -3.35 -4.19 -18.76
CA MET A 13 -3.97 -2.87 -18.77
C MET A 13 -5.10 -2.78 -17.74
N PHE A 14 -5.98 -3.79 -17.69
CA PHE A 14 -7.05 -3.87 -16.69
C PHE A 14 -6.50 -3.82 -15.26
N LEU A 15 -5.45 -4.59 -14.96
CA LEU A 15 -4.80 -4.58 -13.66
C LEU A 15 -4.23 -3.20 -13.32
N MET A 16 -3.49 -2.56 -14.23
CA MET A 16 -2.90 -1.24 -13.99
C MET A 16 -3.98 -0.17 -13.76
N TYR A 17 -5.06 -0.14 -14.55
CA TYR A 17 -6.17 0.79 -14.32
C TYR A 17 -6.92 0.51 -13.01
N ALA A 18 -7.14 -0.76 -12.66
CA ALA A 18 -7.75 -1.13 -11.39
C ALA A 18 -6.89 -0.69 -10.20
N LEU A 19 -5.57 -0.84 -10.28
CA LEU A 19 -4.63 -0.36 -9.26
C LEU A 19 -4.64 1.16 -9.15
N THR A 20 -4.60 1.86 -10.28
CA THR A 20 -4.70 3.33 -10.30
C THR A 20 -6.00 3.80 -9.64
N ALA A 21 -7.14 3.19 -9.97
CA ALA A 21 -8.42 3.53 -9.34
C ALA A 21 -8.41 3.25 -7.83
N ALA A 22 -7.87 2.10 -7.40
CA ALA A 22 -7.74 1.76 -5.99
C ALA A 22 -6.84 2.75 -5.22
N TYR A 23 -5.72 3.17 -5.80
CA TYR A 23 -4.84 4.16 -5.19
C TYR A 23 -5.46 5.56 -5.15
N ILE A 24 -6.17 5.98 -6.20
CA ILE A 24 -6.90 7.26 -6.21
C ILE A 24 -7.97 7.28 -5.11
N SER A 25 -8.76 6.20 -4.98
CA SER A 25 -9.79 6.10 -3.94
C SER A 25 -9.16 6.11 -2.54
N GLY A 26 -8.20 5.22 -2.28
CA GLY A 26 -7.57 5.10 -0.97
C GLY A 26 -6.82 6.36 -0.55
N ALA A 27 -6.02 6.94 -1.46
CA ALA A 27 -5.24 8.14 -1.15
C ALA A 27 -6.15 9.37 -1.01
N GLY A 28 -7.20 9.46 -1.81
CA GLY A 28 -8.19 10.53 -1.73
C GLY A 28 -8.98 10.51 -0.43
N GLU A 29 -9.41 9.33 0.02
CA GLU A 29 -10.09 9.17 1.31
C GLU A 29 -9.17 9.52 2.48
N LEU A 30 -7.91 9.07 2.44
CA LEU A 30 -6.92 9.41 3.47
C LEU A 30 -6.61 10.90 3.48
N LEU A 31 -6.43 11.51 2.31
CA LEU A 31 -6.25 12.95 2.17
C LEU A 31 -7.46 13.73 2.73
N ALA A 32 -8.69 13.24 2.51
CA ALA A 32 -9.90 13.80 3.12
C ALA A 32 -9.85 13.75 4.64
N SER A 33 -9.57 12.58 5.21
CA SER A 33 -9.45 12.41 6.66
C SER A 33 -8.38 13.34 7.24
N SER A 34 -7.18 13.36 6.64
CA SER A 34 -6.05 14.15 7.14
C SER A 34 -6.33 15.66 7.08
N ILE A 35 -6.97 16.16 6.02
CA ILE A 35 -7.36 17.58 5.92
C ILE A 35 -8.45 17.91 6.95
N SER A 36 -9.43 17.03 7.15
CA SER A 36 -10.49 17.23 8.15
C SER A 36 -9.95 17.26 9.57
N ASP A 37 -9.05 16.33 9.90
CA ASP A 37 -8.42 16.27 11.22
C ASP A 37 -7.60 17.55 11.50
N TRP A 38 -6.89 18.09 10.49
CA TRP A 38 -6.01 19.25 10.66
C TRP A 38 -6.73 20.60 10.63
N THR A 39 -7.74 20.74 9.78
CA THR A 39 -8.45 22.02 9.57
C THR A 39 -9.73 22.14 10.41
N GLY A 40 -10.23 21.04 10.95
CA GLY A 40 -11.54 20.97 11.61
C GLY A 40 -12.72 21.08 10.65
N ILE A 41 -12.49 21.16 9.34
CA ILE A 41 -13.54 21.25 8.31
C ILE A 41 -13.80 19.85 7.76
N SER A 42 -15.04 19.38 7.86
CA SER A 42 -15.43 18.07 7.30
C SER A 42 -15.34 18.10 5.76
N MET A 43 -14.39 17.34 5.22
CA MET A 43 -14.18 17.15 3.80
C MET A 43 -14.76 15.80 3.40
N SER A 44 -15.56 15.77 2.34
CA SER A 44 -16.11 14.51 1.83
C SER A 44 -15.02 13.68 1.15
N ALA A 45 -15.15 12.35 1.21
CA ALA A 45 -14.27 11.43 0.50
C ALA A 45 -14.16 11.77 -1.00
N THR A 46 -15.29 12.11 -1.64
CA THR A 46 -15.32 12.51 -3.06
C THR A 46 -14.46 13.75 -3.33
N ALA A 47 -14.49 14.74 -2.43
CA ALA A 47 -13.65 15.94 -2.58
C ALA A 47 -12.15 15.60 -2.43
N GLY A 48 -11.80 14.73 -1.48
CA GLY A 48 -10.42 14.26 -1.33
C GLY A 48 -9.92 13.46 -2.54
N VAL A 49 -10.76 12.60 -3.10
CA VAL A 49 -10.47 11.84 -4.34
C VAL A 49 -10.24 12.77 -5.53
N LEU A 50 -11.10 13.78 -5.71
CA LEU A 50 -10.93 14.77 -6.79
C LEU A 50 -9.66 15.60 -6.60
N LEU A 51 -9.39 16.04 -5.37
CA LEU A 51 -8.20 16.81 -5.03
C LEU A 51 -6.92 15.98 -5.28
N PHE A 52 -6.89 14.74 -4.78
CA PHE A 52 -5.76 13.84 -4.99
C PHE A 52 -5.53 13.58 -6.48
N THR A 53 -6.60 13.28 -7.23
CA THR A 53 -6.52 13.04 -8.68
C THR A 53 -5.97 14.26 -9.42
N PHE A 54 -6.44 15.46 -9.08
CA PHE A 54 -5.98 16.69 -9.71
C PHE A 54 -4.50 16.97 -9.42
N VAL A 55 -4.08 16.86 -8.16
CA VAL A 55 -2.70 17.15 -7.74
C VAL A 55 -1.74 16.06 -8.24
N ALA A 56 -2.00 14.79 -7.89
CA ALA A 56 -1.12 13.69 -8.23
C ALA A 56 -1.14 13.39 -9.74
N GLY A 57 -2.30 13.46 -10.38
CA GLY A 57 -2.43 13.36 -11.84
C GLY A 57 -1.72 14.53 -12.55
N GLY A 58 -1.82 15.74 -12.01
CA GLY A 58 -1.04 16.89 -12.47
C GLY A 58 0.46 16.62 -12.46
N VAL A 59 1.00 16.11 -11.34
CA VAL A 59 2.43 15.74 -11.22
C VAL A 59 2.86 14.72 -12.28
N VAL A 60 2.02 13.71 -12.54
CA VAL A 60 2.28 12.71 -13.58
C VAL A 60 2.33 13.33 -14.97
N CYS A 61 1.47 14.31 -15.26
CA CYS A 61 1.43 15.01 -16.55
C CYS A 61 2.63 15.94 -16.82
N VAL A 62 3.31 16.46 -15.79
CA VAL A 62 4.44 17.41 -15.97
C VAL A 62 5.71 16.69 -16.49
N GLY A 63 5.86 15.39 -16.22
CA GLY A 63 6.88 14.57 -16.88
C GLY A 63 7.58 13.55 -15.98
N THR A 64 8.08 12.49 -16.60
CA THR A 64 8.65 11.30 -15.94
C THR A 64 9.83 11.61 -15.02
N SER A 65 10.68 12.59 -15.37
CA SER A 65 11.86 12.97 -14.56
C SER A 65 11.48 13.62 -13.22
N LEU A 66 10.41 14.42 -13.18
CA LEU A 66 9.92 15.01 -11.92
C LEU A 66 9.23 13.96 -11.06
N VAL A 67 8.46 13.06 -11.68
CA VAL A 67 7.83 11.95 -10.96
C VAL A 67 8.89 11.05 -10.34
N ASP A 68 9.97 10.73 -11.07
CA ASP A 68 11.07 9.91 -10.54
C ASP A 68 11.74 10.56 -9.33
N LEU A 69 12.08 11.86 -9.43
CA LEU A 69 12.68 12.62 -8.33
C LEU A 69 11.76 12.65 -7.10
N PHE A 70 10.49 12.97 -7.30
CA PHE A 70 9.51 13.08 -6.22
C PHE A 70 9.26 11.71 -5.57
N ASN A 71 9.07 10.67 -6.38
CA ASN A 71 8.87 9.30 -5.91
C ASN A 71 10.09 8.80 -5.12
N ARG A 72 11.32 9.13 -5.53
CA ARG A 72 12.54 8.77 -4.78
C ARG A 72 12.57 9.39 -3.38
N PHE A 73 12.20 10.67 -3.26
CA PHE A 73 12.10 11.34 -1.97
C PHE A 73 10.98 10.73 -1.11
N LEU A 74 9.76 10.62 -1.66
CA LEU A 74 8.61 10.04 -0.95
C LEU A 74 8.85 8.60 -0.53
N PHE A 75 9.50 7.79 -1.37
CA PHE A 75 9.84 6.40 -1.04
C PHE A 75 10.85 6.34 0.11
N SER A 76 11.85 7.22 0.12
CA SER A 76 12.82 7.29 1.22
C SER A 76 12.13 7.67 2.54
N ALA A 77 11.26 8.68 2.51
CA ALA A 77 10.43 9.06 3.65
C ALA A 77 9.52 7.91 4.10
N LYS A 78 8.87 7.20 3.17
CA LYS A 78 8.02 6.03 3.45
C LYS A 78 8.78 4.96 4.23
N ILE A 79 10.01 4.64 3.85
CA ILE A 79 10.82 3.63 4.55
C ILE A 79 11.15 4.09 5.98
N ILE A 80 11.48 5.37 6.17
CA ILE A 80 11.73 5.92 7.51
C ILE A 80 10.48 5.79 8.38
N PHE A 81 9.32 6.23 7.88
CA PHE A 81 8.06 6.14 8.63
C PHE A 81 7.63 4.70 8.89
N LEU A 82 7.88 3.78 7.94
CA LEU A 82 7.65 2.35 8.16
C LEU A 82 8.47 1.84 9.36
N VAL A 83 9.77 2.13 9.41
CA VAL A 83 10.64 1.69 10.51
C VAL A 83 10.21 2.31 11.83
N VAL A 84 9.98 3.62 11.86
CA VAL A 84 9.51 4.35 13.05
C VAL A 84 8.20 3.74 13.55
N MET A 85 7.24 3.55 12.66
CA MET A 85 5.94 2.98 12.99
C MET A 85 6.06 1.55 13.53
N LEU A 86 6.88 0.69 12.91
CA LEU A 86 7.10 -0.67 13.41
C LEU A 86 7.69 -0.65 14.82
N VAL A 87 8.70 0.18 15.08
CA VAL A 87 9.32 0.32 16.42
C VAL A 87 8.32 0.81 17.45
N LEU A 88 7.45 1.74 17.08
CA LEU A 88 6.42 2.29 17.96
C LEU A 88 5.28 1.29 18.25
N LEU A 89 4.98 0.38 17.33
CA LEU A 89 3.99 -0.68 17.52
C LEU A 89 4.53 -1.88 18.29
N LEU A 90 5.84 -2.15 18.26
CA LEU A 90 6.45 -3.30 18.96
C LEU A 90 6.04 -3.47 20.44
N PRO A 91 5.99 -2.41 21.28
CA PRO A 91 5.59 -2.53 22.69
C PRO A 91 4.12 -2.94 22.88
N HIS A 92 3.28 -2.71 21.87
CA HIS A 92 1.84 -2.98 21.92
C HIS A 92 1.49 -4.39 21.43
N ILE A 93 2.48 -5.17 20.99
CA ILE A 93 2.26 -6.53 20.50
C ILE A 93 1.96 -7.47 21.66
N HIS A 94 0.73 -7.97 21.71
CA HIS A 94 0.32 -9.02 22.62
C HIS A 94 0.26 -10.37 21.89
N LYS A 95 1.02 -11.36 22.38
CA LYS A 95 1.09 -12.70 21.77
C LYS A 95 -0.28 -13.37 21.61
N VAL A 96 -1.22 -13.06 22.51
CA VAL A 96 -2.58 -13.59 22.45
C VAL A 96 -3.30 -13.20 21.16
N ASN A 97 -3.11 -11.96 20.68
CA ASN A 97 -3.73 -11.46 19.45
C ASN A 97 -3.19 -12.17 18.18
N LEU A 98 -1.94 -12.66 18.24
CA LEU A 98 -1.35 -13.43 17.13
C LEU A 98 -1.83 -14.88 17.08
N LEU A 99 -2.38 -15.39 18.19
CA LEU A 99 -2.86 -16.77 18.31
C LEU A 99 -4.38 -16.88 18.14
N THR A 100 -5.10 -15.75 18.18
CA THR A 100 -6.53 -15.70 17.85
C THR A 100 -6.69 -15.85 16.33
N LEU A 101 -6.98 -17.07 15.89
CA LEU A 101 -7.30 -17.36 14.49
C LEU A 101 -8.70 -16.83 14.15
N PRO A 102 -8.88 -16.08 13.05
CA PRO A 102 -10.22 -15.80 12.56
C PRO A 102 -10.86 -17.11 12.08
N LEU A 103 -11.95 -17.52 12.75
CA LEU A 103 -12.58 -18.84 12.69
C LEU A 103 -13.30 -19.17 11.36
N GLN A 104 -13.12 -18.38 10.30
CA GLN A 104 -13.89 -18.51 9.06
C GLN A 104 -12.98 -18.85 7.87
N GLN A 105 -13.08 -20.10 7.41
CA GLN A 105 -12.26 -20.69 6.33
C GLN A 105 -12.31 -19.90 5.00
N GLY A 106 -13.36 -19.09 4.77
CA GLY A 106 -13.49 -18.25 3.57
C GLY A 106 -12.52 -17.05 3.51
N LEU A 107 -12.01 -16.58 4.66
CA LEU A 107 -11.14 -15.39 4.71
C LEU A 107 -9.75 -15.62 4.09
N ALA A 108 -9.25 -16.86 4.16
CA ALA A 108 -7.98 -17.23 3.55
C ALA A 108 -8.03 -17.14 2.02
N LEU A 109 -9.14 -17.57 1.41
CA LEU A 109 -9.33 -17.50 -0.05
C LEU A 109 -9.49 -16.06 -0.54
N SER A 110 -10.18 -15.20 0.22
CA SER A 110 -10.32 -13.78 -0.13
C SER A 110 -9.02 -12.98 0.00
N ALA A 111 -8.02 -13.48 0.73
CA ALA A 111 -6.71 -12.83 0.85
C ALA A 111 -5.79 -13.12 -0.34
N ILE A 112 -6.04 -14.18 -1.14
CA ILE A 112 -5.19 -14.57 -2.27
C ILE A 112 -4.99 -13.42 -3.28
N PRO A 113 -6.05 -12.70 -3.73
CA PRO A 113 -5.87 -11.58 -4.65
C PRO A 113 -5.00 -10.45 -4.08
N VAL A 114 -5.12 -10.18 -2.77
CA VAL A 114 -4.33 -9.16 -2.07
C VAL A 114 -2.85 -9.57 -2.05
N ILE A 115 -2.55 -10.84 -1.73
CA ILE A 115 -1.18 -11.36 -1.74
C ILE A 115 -0.59 -11.28 -3.16
N PHE A 116 -1.34 -11.74 -4.17
CA PHE A 116 -0.86 -11.71 -5.56
C PHE A 116 -0.55 -10.28 -6.03
N THR A 117 -1.44 -9.33 -5.71
CA THR A 117 -1.27 -7.91 -6.05
C THR A 117 -0.09 -7.29 -5.30
N SER A 118 0.14 -7.69 -4.05
CA SER A 118 1.27 -7.20 -3.23
C SER A 118 2.64 -7.56 -3.81
N PHE A 119 2.73 -8.66 -4.58
CA PHE A 119 3.94 -9.06 -5.31
C PHE A 119 3.84 -8.77 -6.82
N GLY A 120 3.09 -7.73 -7.19
CA GLY A 120 2.78 -7.34 -8.58
C GLY A 120 3.93 -6.73 -9.40
N PHE A 121 5.14 -7.32 -9.41
CA PHE A 121 6.28 -6.83 -10.23
C PHE A 121 6.35 -7.44 -11.64
N HIS A 122 5.37 -8.27 -12.01
CA HIS A 122 5.36 -9.02 -13.27
C HIS A 122 5.46 -8.13 -14.52
N GLY A 123 4.89 -6.91 -14.46
CA GLY A 123 5.01 -5.92 -15.54
C GLY A 123 6.44 -5.43 -15.81
N SER A 124 7.30 -5.44 -14.79
CA SER A 124 8.68 -4.99 -14.89
C SER A 124 9.65 -6.10 -15.29
N VAL A 125 9.19 -7.37 -15.35
CA VAL A 125 10.02 -8.53 -15.69
C VAL A 125 10.73 -8.36 -17.04
N PRO A 126 10.06 -7.99 -18.16
CA PRO A 126 10.73 -7.84 -19.45
C PRO A 126 11.84 -6.77 -19.42
N SER A 127 11.59 -5.66 -18.72
CA SER A 127 12.56 -4.56 -18.56
C SER A 127 13.78 -5.01 -17.76
N ILE A 128 13.58 -5.75 -16.67
CA ILE A 128 14.68 -6.32 -15.87
C ILE A 128 15.47 -7.34 -16.69
N VAL A 129 14.81 -8.21 -17.47
CA VAL A 129 15.48 -9.19 -18.33
C VAL A 129 16.37 -8.49 -19.36
N SER A 130 15.85 -7.44 -20.00
CA SER A 130 16.58 -6.61 -20.96
C SER A 130 17.78 -5.91 -20.30
N TYR A 131 17.58 -5.29 -19.13
CA TYR A 131 18.62 -4.60 -18.37
C TYR A 131 19.77 -5.52 -17.93
N MET A 132 19.48 -6.81 -17.73
CA MET A 132 20.46 -7.81 -17.29
C MET A 132 21.13 -8.57 -18.44
N ASP A 133 20.91 -8.14 -19.70
CA ASP A 133 21.39 -8.81 -20.92
C ASP A 133 21.06 -10.31 -20.95
N GLY A 134 19.91 -10.70 -20.40
CA GLY A 134 19.49 -12.11 -20.32
C GLY A 134 20.31 -12.98 -19.36
N ASN A 135 21.14 -12.41 -18.47
CA ASN A 135 21.94 -13.19 -17.52
C ASN A 135 21.07 -13.87 -16.45
N ILE A 136 20.75 -15.14 -16.66
CA ILE A 136 19.84 -15.94 -15.82
C ILE A 136 20.30 -15.99 -14.36
N ARG A 137 21.61 -16.11 -14.10
CA ARG A 137 22.12 -16.22 -12.73
C ARG A 137 21.90 -14.93 -11.96
N LYS A 138 22.22 -13.77 -12.57
CA LYS A 138 21.97 -12.48 -11.93
C LYS A 138 20.47 -12.19 -11.82
N LEU A 139 19.69 -12.52 -12.85
CA LEU A 139 18.24 -12.36 -12.88
C LEU A 139 17.54 -13.12 -11.73
N ARG A 140 17.97 -14.35 -11.45
CA ARG A 140 17.46 -15.13 -10.31
C ARG A 140 17.68 -14.42 -8.98
N TRP A 141 18.88 -13.88 -8.77
CA TRP A 141 19.18 -13.12 -7.55
C TRP A 141 18.31 -11.86 -7.45
N VAL A 142 18.17 -11.10 -8.54
CA VAL A 142 17.30 -9.90 -8.57
C VAL A 142 15.87 -10.23 -8.14
N PHE A 143 15.28 -11.31 -8.65
CA PHE A 143 13.91 -11.70 -8.27
C PHE A 143 13.82 -12.19 -6.82
N ILE A 144 14.78 -12.98 -6.35
CA ILE A 144 14.79 -13.48 -4.96
C ILE A 144 14.93 -12.31 -3.99
N THR A 145 15.95 -11.46 -4.17
CA THR A 145 16.18 -10.34 -3.26
C THR A 145 15.08 -9.28 -3.37
N GLY A 146 14.62 -9.00 -4.60
CA GLY A 146 13.56 -8.04 -4.87
C GLY A 146 12.22 -8.45 -4.27
N SER A 147 11.93 -9.75 -4.16
CA SER A 147 10.71 -10.25 -3.51
C SER A 147 10.88 -10.45 -2.00
N ALA A 148 12.08 -10.82 -1.54
CA ALA A 148 12.35 -11.02 -0.12
C ALA A 148 12.23 -9.73 0.70
N ILE A 149 12.66 -8.58 0.14
CA ILE A 149 12.59 -7.28 0.84
C ILE A 149 11.14 -6.90 1.18
N PRO A 150 10.18 -6.85 0.23
CA PRO A 150 8.76 -6.64 0.54
C PRO A 150 8.18 -7.70 1.47
N LEU A 151 8.55 -8.98 1.29
CA LEU A 151 8.05 -10.06 2.14
C LEU A 151 8.38 -9.82 3.62
N VAL A 152 9.62 -9.45 3.93
CA VAL A 152 10.05 -9.12 5.29
C VAL A 152 9.26 -7.94 5.84
N ALA A 153 9.10 -6.87 5.04
CA ALA A 153 8.30 -5.71 5.43
C ALA A 153 6.83 -6.08 5.71
N TYR A 154 6.22 -6.92 4.87
CA TYR A 154 4.86 -7.41 5.07
C TYR A 154 4.71 -8.27 6.32
N ILE A 155 5.68 -9.15 6.61
CA ILE A 155 5.65 -9.95 7.84
C ILE A 155 5.70 -9.04 9.07
N PHE A 156 6.63 -8.08 9.10
CA PHE A 156 6.72 -7.15 10.23
C PHE A 156 5.45 -6.30 10.36
N TRP A 157 4.91 -5.80 9.25
CA TRP A 157 3.65 -5.08 9.23
C TRP A 157 2.50 -5.91 9.80
N GLN A 158 2.32 -7.14 9.34
CA GLN A 158 1.25 -8.02 9.81
C GLN A 158 1.41 -8.37 11.29
N VAL A 159 2.63 -8.65 11.75
CA VAL A 159 2.90 -8.93 13.17
C VAL A 159 2.62 -7.69 14.03
N ALA A 160 3.04 -6.50 13.58
CA ALA A 160 2.81 -5.26 14.31
C ALA A 160 1.31 -4.91 14.38
N THR A 161 0.59 -4.99 13.27
CA THR A 161 -0.83 -4.63 13.20
C THR A 161 -1.73 -5.65 13.90
N LEU A 162 -1.61 -6.93 13.56
CA LEU A 162 -2.42 -8.00 14.18
C LEU A 162 -2.03 -8.25 15.63
N GLY A 163 -0.76 -8.02 16.00
CA GLY A 163 -0.30 -8.15 17.37
C GLY A 163 -0.79 -7.02 18.29
N SER A 164 -0.96 -5.82 17.75
CA SER A 164 -1.33 -4.63 18.54
C SER A 164 -2.83 -4.42 18.71
N ILE A 165 -3.66 -5.01 17.84
CA ILE A 165 -5.12 -4.85 17.88
C ILE A 165 -5.77 -6.13 18.41
N ASP A 166 -6.66 -6.01 19.40
CA ASP A 166 -7.47 -7.13 19.87
C ASP A 166 -8.45 -7.63 18.79
N SER A 167 -8.64 -8.95 18.69
CA SER A 167 -9.47 -9.56 17.64
C SER A 167 -10.94 -9.12 17.68
N THR A 168 -11.49 -8.80 18.87
CA THR A 168 -12.90 -8.37 18.99
C THR A 168 -13.06 -6.93 18.51
N THR A 169 -12.14 -6.04 18.90
CA THR A 169 -12.06 -4.66 18.41
C THR A 169 -11.84 -4.63 16.90
N PHE A 170 -10.95 -5.47 16.37
CA PHE A 170 -10.67 -5.55 14.94
C PHE A 170 -11.91 -5.93 14.12
N MET A 171 -12.68 -6.94 14.56
CA MET A 171 -13.93 -7.33 13.88
C MET A 171 -15.02 -6.25 13.98
N GLY A 172 -15.15 -5.60 15.14
CA GLY A 172 -16.10 -4.49 15.32
C GLY A 172 -15.79 -3.29 14.42
N LEU A 173 -14.50 -2.98 14.23
CA LEU A 173 -14.07 -1.88 13.37
C LEU A 173 -14.20 -2.19 11.89
N LEU A 174 -13.90 -3.42 11.46
CA LEU A 174 -14.15 -3.85 10.08
C LEU A 174 -15.64 -3.78 9.69
N ALA A 175 -16.55 -3.97 10.65
CA ALA A 175 -17.99 -3.86 10.41
C ALA A 175 -18.46 -2.40 10.18
N ASN A 176 -17.80 -1.42 10.82
CA ASN A 176 -18.19 -0.01 10.75
C ASN A 176 -17.40 0.78 9.69
N HIS A 177 -16.11 0.48 9.53
CA HIS A 177 -15.20 1.17 8.61
C HIS A 177 -14.34 0.13 7.88
N ALA A 178 -14.88 -0.48 6.83
CA ALA A 178 -14.14 -1.44 6.03
C ALA A 178 -12.94 -0.78 5.31
N GLY A 179 -11.79 -1.46 5.29
CA GLY A 179 -10.61 -1.03 4.54
C GLY A 179 -9.54 -0.33 5.38
N LEU A 180 -8.65 0.41 4.70
CA LEU A 180 -7.45 0.99 5.30
C LEU A 180 -7.76 2.03 6.36
N ASN A 181 -8.73 2.92 6.13
CA ASN A 181 -9.09 3.96 7.09
C ASN A 181 -9.55 3.37 8.44
N GLY A 182 -10.38 2.33 8.42
CA GLY A 182 -10.79 1.66 9.66
C GLY A 182 -9.65 0.94 10.37
N LEU A 183 -8.70 0.34 9.62
CA LEU A 183 -7.49 -0.23 10.22
C LEU A 183 -6.62 0.85 10.89
N LEU A 184 -6.43 2.01 10.24
CA LEU A 184 -5.65 3.10 10.80
C LEU A 184 -6.36 3.70 12.03
N GLN A 185 -7.68 3.84 11.99
CA GLN A 185 -8.49 4.23 13.15
C GLN A 185 -8.35 3.23 14.31
N ALA A 186 -8.36 1.91 14.03
CA ALA A 186 -8.13 0.88 15.03
C ALA A 186 -6.77 1.04 15.73
N LEU A 187 -5.73 1.28 14.94
CA LEU A 187 -4.38 1.51 15.47
C LEU A 187 -4.32 2.79 16.32
N ARG A 188 -5.03 3.86 15.92
CA ARG A 188 -5.13 5.11 16.72
C ARG A 188 -5.77 4.84 18.08
N GLU A 189 -6.94 4.19 18.09
CA GLU A 189 -7.72 3.93 19.31
C GLU A 189 -6.98 3.02 20.30
N MET A 190 -6.22 2.03 19.80
CA MET A 190 -5.50 1.07 20.66
C MET A 190 -4.16 1.60 21.18
N VAL A 191 -3.46 2.41 20.40
CA VAL A 191 -2.09 2.82 20.76
C VAL A 191 -2.06 4.12 21.58
N ALA A 192 -3.14 4.92 21.57
CA ALA A 192 -3.35 6.09 22.45
C ALA A 192 -2.12 7.04 22.58
N SER A 193 -1.28 7.09 21.54
CA SER A 193 -0.04 7.87 21.51
C SER A 193 -0.01 8.69 20.22
N PRO A 194 -0.01 10.04 20.34
CA PRO A 194 -0.02 10.95 19.18
C PRO A 194 1.12 10.69 18.20
N HIS A 195 2.27 10.20 18.69
CA HIS A 195 3.43 9.89 17.86
C HIS A 195 3.22 8.65 16.99
N VAL A 196 2.50 7.64 17.49
CA VAL A 196 2.22 6.44 16.71
C VAL A 196 1.16 6.73 15.65
N GLU A 197 0.11 7.45 16.03
CA GLU A 197 -0.92 7.91 15.11
C GLU A 197 -0.31 8.68 13.92
N LEU A 198 0.53 9.69 14.21
CA LEU A 198 1.18 10.46 13.16
C LEU A 198 2.07 9.60 12.26
N ALA A 199 2.87 8.69 12.83
CA ALA A 199 3.76 7.84 12.06
C ALA A 199 2.98 6.86 11.15
N VAL A 200 1.91 6.26 11.67
CA VAL A 200 1.00 5.35 10.94
C VAL A 200 0.32 6.09 9.78
N HIS A 201 -0.17 7.30 10.01
CA HIS A 201 -0.81 8.12 8.96
C HIS A 201 0.15 8.55 7.87
N LEU A 202 1.28 9.15 8.25
CA LEU A 202 2.28 9.59 7.27
C LEU A 202 2.83 8.41 6.47
N PHE A 203 3.02 7.24 7.09
CA PHE A 203 3.37 6.03 6.36
C PHE A 203 2.30 5.65 5.33
N ALA A 204 1.02 5.59 5.72
CA ALA A 204 -0.06 5.21 4.82
C ALA A 204 -0.23 6.19 3.64
N ASP A 205 -0.16 7.50 3.91
CA ASP A 205 -0.25 8.54 2.90
C ASP A 205 0.89 8.44 1.88
N LEU A 206 2.13 8.31 2.37
CA LEU A 206 3.31 8.14 1.52
C LEU A 206 3.30 6.82 0.76
N ALA A 207 2.80 5.74 1.38
CA ALA A 207 2.64 4.44 0.74
C ALA A 207 1.70 4.51 -0.46
N LEU A 208 0.54 5.13 -0.32
CA LEU A 208 -0.41 5.28 -1.41
C LEU A 208 0.06 6.25 -2.48
N ALA A 209 0.65 7.40 -2.09
CA ALA A 209 1.19 8.36 -3.05
C ALA A 209 2.31 7.74 -3.92
N THR A 210 3.29 7.06 -3.29
CA THR A 210 4.38 6.41 -4.04
C THR A 210 3.88 5.27 -4.93
N SER A 211 2.86 4.52 -4.48
CA SER A 211 2.29 3.43 -5.27
C SER A 211 1.47 3.96 -6.46
N PHE A 212 0.71 5.04 -6.29
CA PHE A 212 0.03 5.75 -7.37
C PHE A 212 1.02 6.22 -8.43
N LEU A 213 2.07 6.95 -8.03
CA LEU A 213 3.07 7.46 -8.97
C LEU A 213 3.78 6.34 -9.72
N GLY A 214 4.12 5.24 -9.03
CA GLY A 214 4.74 4.07 -9.65
C GLY A 214 3.86 3.39 -10.70
N VAL A 215 2.57 3.18 -10.40
CA VAL A 215 1.63 2.56 -11.36
C VAL A 215 1.26 3.53 -12.48
N ALA A 216 1.06 4.80 -12.18
CA ALA A 216 0.75 5.81 -13.18
C ALA A 216 1.88 5.97 -14.21
N LEU A 217 3.15 5.90 -13.77
CA LEU A 217 4.29 5.85 -14.69
C LEU A 217 4.32 4.58 -15.54
N GLY A 218 3.91 3.44 -14.99
CA GLY A 218 3.86 2.18 -15.73
C GLY A 218 2.78 2.11 -16.82
N LEU A 219 1.87 3.08 -16.86
CA LEU A 219 0.86 3.24 -17.91
C LEU A 219 1.38 4.00 -19.15
N PHE A 220 2.56 4.64 -19.07
CA PHE A 220 3.22 5.38 -20.16
C PHE A 220 4.42 4.61 -20.71
#